data_AF-A0A7S2QGW5-F1
#
_entry.id   AF-A0A7S2QGW5-F1
#
_cell.length_a   1.000
_cell.length_b   1.000
_cell.length_c   1.000
_cell.angle_alpha   90.00
_cell.angle_beta   90.00
_cell.angle_gamma   90.00
#
_symmetry.space_group_name_H-M   'P 1'
#
loop_
_entity.id
_entity.type
_entity.pdbx_description
1 polymer ?
#
loop_
_entity_poly.entity_id
_entity_poly.type
_entity_poly.pdbx_seq_one_letter_code
_entity_poly.pdbx_strand_id
1 'polypeptide(L)'
;NFSDMLRRYSADLISKVGFGQDFGSLVHKSQDLDDLVAWFEAMESRMMSPVKYWKIPGVGNLIDSGDAVLARLRCKVARLLDDASGSSSATALAKLASAEGGKLS
;
A
#
# COMPACT_ATOMS: atom_id res chain seq x y z
N ASN A 1 -9.77 -17.04 14.27
CA ASN A 1 -10.07 -16.41 12.97
C ASN A 1 -8.96 -16.73 11.98
N PHE A 2 -9.04 -17.87 11.29
CA PHE A 2 -7.96 -18.39 10.42
C PHE A 2 -7.74 -17.53 9.16
N SER A 3 -8.82 -16.97 8.59
CA SER A 3 -8.75 -16.09 7.41
C SER A 3 -7.98 -14.79 7.68
N ASP A 4 -8.17 -14.17 8.85
CA ASP A 4 -7.45 -12.95 9.23
C ASP A 4 -5.95 -13.23 9.46
N MET A 5 -5.63 -14.39 10.05
CA MET A 5 -4.25 -14.83 10.25
C MET A 5 -3.53 -15.08 8.91
N LEU A 6 -4.22 -15.69 7.94
CA LEU A 6 -3.70 -15.90 6.59
C LEU A 6 -3.45 -14.58 5.86
N ARG A 7 -4.34 -13.58 5.99
CA ARG A 7 -4.16 -12.25 5.38
C ARG A 7 -2.94 -11.52 5.95
N ARG A 8 -2.73 -11.59 7.26
CA ARG A 8 -1.56 -10.99 7.91
C ARG A 8 -0.27 -11.71 7.50
N TYR A 9 -0.29 -13.04 7.52
CA TYR A 9 0.85 -13.85 7.08
C TYR A 9 1.23 -13.58 5.62
N SER A 10 0.27 -13.52 4.70
CA SER A 10 0.55 -13.25 3.29
C SER A 10 1.09 -11.84 3.08
N ALA A 11 0.57 -10.84 3.80
CA ALA A 11 1.08 -9.48 3.74
C ALA A 11 2.53 -9.38 4.24
N ASP A 12 2.86 -10.00 5.39
CA ASP A 12 4.23 -10.08 5.92
C ASP A 12 5.17 -10.81 4.95
N LEU A 13 4.70 -11.90 4.34
CA LEU A 13 5.51 -12.67 3.41
C LEU A 13 5.80 -11.88 2.13
N ILE A 14 4.77 -11.24 1.55
CA ILE A 14 4.90 -10.42 0.35
C ILE A 14 5.78 -9.20 0.63
N SER A 15 5.64 -8.56 1.79
CA SER A 15 6.46 -7.41 2.14
C SER A 15 7.92 -7.76 2.32
N LYS A 16 8.20 -8.90 2.96
CA LYS A 16 9.55 -9.37 3.22
C LYS A 16 10.23 -9.88 1.95
N VAL A 17 9.51 -10.59 1.09
CA VAL A 17 10.04 -11.11 -0.17
C VAL A 17 10.15 -10.02 -1.23
N GLY A 18 9.14 -9.17 -1.37
CA GLY A 18 9.06 -8.15 -2.42
C GLY A 18 9.84 -6.88 -2.11
N PHE A 19 9.91 -6.48 -0.83
CA PHE A 19 10.44 -5.16 -0.43
C PHE A 19 11.48 -5.24 0.67
N GLY A 20 11.80 -6.44 1.18
CA GLY A 20 12.71 -6.61 2.32
C GLY A 20 12.18 -5.99 3.63
N GLN A 21 10.90 -5.59 3.68
CA GLN A 21 10.27 -4.99 4.85
C GLN A 21 9.49 -6.04 5.64
N ASP A 22 9.67 -6.03 6.95
CA ASP A 22 8.89 -6.85 7.88
C ASP A 22 7.80 -5.97 8.50
N PHE A 23 6.53 -6.24 8.20
CA PHE A 23 5.41 -5.47 8.77
C PHE A 23 5.09 -5.91 10.21
N GLY A 24 5.60 -7.06 10.68
CA GLY A 24 5.31 -7.59 12.01
C GLY A 24 3.82 -7.82 12.26
N SER A 25 3.03 -8.00 11.19
CA SER A 25 1.57 -7.96 11.21
C SER A 25 0.93 -9.14 11.96
N LEU A 26 1.70 -10.20 12.21
CA LEU A 26 1.34 -11.34 13.06
C LEU A 26 1.39 -11.04 14.56
N VAL A 27 2.21 -10.08 14.99
CA VAL A 27 2.46 -9.75 16.41
C VAL A 27 1.76 -8.45 16.81
N HIS A 28 1.69 -7.49 15.89
CA HIS A 28 1.05 -6.19 16.12
C HIS A 28 0.01 -5.89 15.03
N LYS A 29 -1.10 -5.26 15.45
CA LYS A 29 -2.12 -4.80 14.51
C LYS A 29 -1.56 -3.59 13.75
N SER A 30 -1.03 -3.84 12.56
CA SER A 30 -0.41 -2.78 11.75
C SER A 30 -1.50 -1.96 11.06
N GLN A 31 -1.53 -0.66 11.36
CA GLN A 31 -2.40 0.29 10.66
C GLN A 31 -2.10 0.35 9.16
N ASP A 32 -0.89 -0.04 8.74
CA ASP A 32 -0.51 -0.07 7.32
C ASP A 32 -1.20 -1.20 6.58
N LEU A 33 -1.39 -2.35 7.24
CA LEU A 33 -2.13 -3.47 6.67
C LEU A 33 -3.62 -3.14 6.58
N ASP A 34 -4.18 -2.48 7.60
CA ASP A 34 -5.56 -2.00 7.58
C ASP A 34 -5.79 -0.97 6.47
N ASP A 35 -4.85 -0.03 6.26
CA ASP A 35 -4.89 0.92 5.15
C ASP A 35 -4.76 0.22 3.78
N LEU A 36 -3.90 -0.80 3.65
CA LEU A 36 -3.75 -1.59 2.41
C LEU A 36 -5.03 -2.35 2.06
N VAL A 37 -5.62 -3.03 3.04
CA VAL A 37 -6.87 -3.79 2.85
C VAL A 37 -8.00 -2.85 2.45
N ALA A 38 -8.16 -1.72 3.16
CA ALA A 38 -9.18 -0.73 2.83
C ALA A 38 -9.01 -0.15 1.42
N TRP A 39 -7.76 0.05 0.97
CA TRP A 39 -7.49 0.48 -0.39
C TRP A 39 -7.86 -0.60 -1.43
N PHE A 40 -7.55 -1.87 -1.16
CA PHE A 40 -7.94 -2.98 -2.03
C PHE A 40 -9.46 -3.13 -2.14
N GLU A 41 -10.18 -3.06 -1.02
CA GLU A 41 -11.65 -3.13 -0.99
C GLU A 41 -12.29 -1.98 -1.77
N ALA A 42 -11.74 -0.76 -1.64
CA ALA A 42 -12.16 0.38 -2.45
C ALA A 42 -11.88 0.15 -3.94
N MET A 43 -10.71 -0.39 -4.29
CA MET A 43 -10.35 -0.67 -5.68
C MET A 43 -11.27 -1.73 -6.31
N GLU A 44 -11.55 -2.82 -5.59
CA GLU A 44 -12.46 -3.88 -6.02
C GLU A 44 -13.88 -3.34 -6.22
N SER A 45 -14.37 -2.55 -5.26
CA SER A 45 -15.68 -1.88 -5.35
C SER A 45 -15.78 -0.93 -6.54
N ARG A 46 -14.69 -0.23 -6.87
CA ARG A 46 -14.62 0.65 -8.06
C ARG A 46 -14.56 -0.16 -9.35
N MET A 47 -13.81 -1.27 -9.41
CA MET A 47 -13.74 -2.12 -10.60
C MET A 47 -15.08 -2.79 -10.92
N MET A 48 -15.84 -3.19 -9.89
CA MET A 48 -17.12 -3.86 -10.06
C MET A 48 -18.30 -2.89 -10.24
N SER A 49 -18.08 -1.59 -10.07
CA SER A 49 -19.17 -0.62 -10.19
C SER A 49 -19.46 -0.28 -11.66
N PRO A 50 -20.74 -0.32 -12.08
CA PRO A 50 -21.12 0.07 -13.45
C PRO A 50 -20.97 1.57 -13.70
N VAL A 51 -20.81 2.39 -12.65
CA VAL A 51 -20.70 3.85 -12.73
C VAL A 51 -19.46 4.31 -11.98
N LYS A 52 -18.73 5.27 -12.55
CA LYS A 52 -17.52 5.85 -11.96
C LYS A 52 -17.84 6.84 -10.83
N TYR A 53 -18.53 6.37 -9.79
CA TYR A 53 -18.99 7.21 -8.67
C TYR A 53 -17.84 7.92 -7.95
N TRP A 54 -16.66 7.31 -7.91
CA TRP A 54 -15.46 7.87 -7.31
C TRP A 54 -14.89 9.08 -8.06
N LYS A 55 -15.32 9.31 -9.30
CA LYS A 55 -14.98 10.54 -10.05
C LYS A 55 -15.91 11.70 -9.73
N ILE A 56 -17.04 11.44 -9.06
CA ILE A 56 -17.99 12.48 -8.68
C ILE A 56 -17.47 13.10 -7.37
N PRO A 57 -17.26 14.43 -7.32
CA PRO A 57 -16.78 15.10 -6.12
C PRO A 57 -17.63 14.76 -4.89
N GLY A 58 -16.99 14.31 -3.81
CA GLY A 58 -17.63 13.96 -2.54
C GLY A 58 -18.23 12.54 -2.48
N VAL A 59 -18.69 11.97 -3.60
CA VAL A 59 -19.35 10.65 -3.61
C VAL A 59 -18.36 9.51 -3.35
N GLY A 60 -17.15 9.58 -3.92
CA GLY A 60 -16.10 8.60 -3.65
C GLY A 60 -15.74 8.52 -2.16
N ASN A 61 -15.58 9.68 -1.51
CA ASN A 61 -15.28 9.74 -0.09
C ASN A 61 -16.43 9.22 0.79
N LEU A 62 -17.68 9.40 0.37
CA LEU A 62 -18.85 8.91 1.10
C LEU A 62 -18.98 7.38 1.05
N ILE A 63 -18.62 6.76 -0.07
CA ILE A 63 -18.85 5.33 -0.31
C ILE A 63 -17.68 4.47 0.16
N ASP A 64 -16.47 4.79 -0.25
CA ASP A 64 -15.31 3.91 -0.02
C ASP A 64 -14.14 4.58 0.71
N SER A 65 -14.12 5.92 0.80
CA SER A 65 -13.00 6.68 1.38
C SER A 65 -11.62 6.30 0.80
N GLY A 66 -11.58 5.65 -0.36
CA GLY A 66 -10.37 5.04 -0.92
C GLY A 66 -9.29 6.06 -1.27
N ASP A 67 -9.69 7.28 -1.62
CA ASP A 67 -8.75 8.36 -1.93
C ASP A 67 -8.04 8.89 -0.68
N ALA A 68 -8.75 8.93 0.46
CA ALA A 68 -8.16 9.30 1.75
C ALA A 68 -7.17 8.23 2.25
N VAL A 69 -7.51 6.94 2.07
CA VAL A 69 -6.63 5.81 2.38
C VAL A 69 -5.39 5.84 1.48
N LEU A 70 -5.57 6.04 0.18
CA LEU A 70 -4.46 6.15 -0.78
C LEU A 70 -3.55 7.34 -0.47
N ALA A 71 -4.10 8.48 -0.05
CA ALA A 71 -3.31 9.63 0.37
C ALA A 71 -2.45 9.32 1.61
N ARG A 72 -2.98 8.58 2.60
CA ARG A 72 -2.21 8.13 3.76
C ARG A 72 -1.08 7.18 3.36
N LEU A 73 -1.38 6.19 2.51
CA LEU A 73 -0.38 5.25 1.99
C LEU A 73 0.73 5.98 1.22
N ARG A 74 0.38 6.92 0.32
CA ARG A 74 1.37 7.72 -0.42
C ARG A 74 2.25 8.57 0.49
N CYS A 75 1.68 9.20 1.52
CA CYS A 75 2.44 9.98 2.49
C CYS A 75 3.44 9.10 3.27
N LYS A 76 3.02 7.87 3.65
CA LYS A 76 3.91 6.90 4.32
C LYS A 76 5.03 6.43 3.40
N VAL A 77 4.72 6.09 2.15
CA VAL A 77 5.74 5.68 1.17
C VAL A 77 6.73 6.81 0.90
N ALA A 78 6.25 8.05 0.75
CA ALA A 78 7.12 9.21 0.59
C ALA A 78 8.08 9.37 1.78
N ARG A 79 7.57 9.25 3.02
CA ARG A 79 8.42 9.28 4.23
C ARG A 79 9.46 8.17 4.25
N LEU A 80 9.09 6.95 3.87
CA LEU A 80 10.03 5.82 3.80
C LEU A 80 11.12 6.04 2.75
N LEU A 81 10.79 6.66 1.61
CA LEU A 81 11.77 7.03 0.58
C LEU A 81 12.71 8.15 1.05
N ASP A 82 12.17 9.14 1.76
CA ASP A 82 12.97 10.23 2.35
C ASP A 82 13.91 9.69 3.45
N ASP A 83 13.41 8.84 4.35
CA ASP A 83 14.20 8.19 5.39
C ASP A 83 15.25 7.23 4.81
N ALA A 84 14.90 6.51 3.73
CA ALA A 84 15.84 5.65 3.02
C ALA A 84 16.97 6.45 2.38
N SER A 85 16.74 7.69 1.94
CA SER A 85 17.78 8.53 1.36
C SER A 85 18.86 8.97 2.38
N GLY A 86 18.58 8.86 3.69
CA GLY A 86 19.51 9.18 4.77
C GLY A 86 20.27 8.00 5.41
N SER A 87 19.88 6.75 5.13
CA SER A 87 20.42 5.55 5.80
C SER A 87 20.84 4.48 4.79
N SER A 88 22.00 3.84 4.93
CA SER A 88 22.62 2.85 4.00
C SER A 88 21.72 1.74 3.42
N SER A 89 20.51 1.52 3.94
CA SER A 89 19.43 0.72 3.31
C SER A 89 18.89 1.35 2.00
N ALA A 90 19.22 2.63 1.76
CA ALA A 90 19.02 3.40 0.52
C ALA A 90 19.36 2.62 -0.74
N THR A 91 20.36 1.75 -0.66
CA THR A 91 20.97 1.13 -1.84
C THR A 91 20.06 0.12 -2.53
N ALA A 92 19.14 -0.55 -1.82
CA ALA A 92 18.23 -1.52 -2.42
C ALA A 92 16.98 -0.86 -3.03
N LEU A 93 16.37 0.08 -2.30
CA LEU A 93 15.20 0.84 -2.77
C LEU A 93 15.56 1.83 -3.89
N ALA A 94 16.71 2.50 -3.81
CA ALA A 94 17.20 3.37 -4.88
C ALA A 94 17.52 2.58 -6.16
N LYS A 95 18.02 1.33 -6.02
CA LYS A 95 18.24 0.44 -7.17
C LYS A 95 16.93 0.03 -7.83
N LEU A 96 15.90 -0.32 -7.06
CA LEU A 96 14.56 -0.63 -7.58
C LEU A 96 13.93 0.58 -8.28
N ALA A 97 13.99 1.77 -7.68
CA ALA A 97 13.50 3.00 -8.28
C ALA A 97 14.25 3.35 -9.59
N SER A 98 15.58 3.16 -9.64
CA SER A 98 16.35 3.37 -10.88
C SER A 98 16.07 2.31 -11.96
N ALA A 99 15.76 1.08 -11.56
CA ALA A 99 15.44 -0.02 -12.48
C ALA A 99 14.07 0.16 -13.14
N GLU A 100 13.13 0.85 -12.48
CA GLU A 100 11.81 1.17 -13.04
C GLU A 100 11.87 2.36 -14.01
N GLY A 101 12.72 3.36 -13.73
CA GLY A 101 12.95 4.51 -14.63
C GLY A 101 13.69 4.18 -15.92
N GLY A 102 14.36 3.02 -16.00
CA GLY A 102 15.15 2.59 -17.18
C GLY A 102 14.38 1.76 -18.23
N LYS A 103 13.10 1.43 -18.01
CA LYS A 103 12.32 0.56 -18.91
C LYS A 103 11.36 1.31 -19.87
N LEU A 104 11.43 2.65 -19.91
CA LEU A 104 10.62 3.48 -20.80
C LEU A 104 11.44 4.33 -21.80
N SER A 105 12.73 4.00 -22.03
CA SER A 105 13.47 4.52 -23.19
C SER A 105 13.56 3.50 -24.30
#